data_AF-A0AA42IG04-F1
#
_entry.id   AF-A0AA42IG04-F1
#
_cell.length_a   1.000
_cell.length_b   1.000
_cell.length_c   1.000
_cell.angle_alpha   90.00
_cell.angle_beta   90.00
_cell.angle_gamma   90.00
#
_symmetry.space_group_name_H-M   'P 1'
#
loop_
_entity.id
_entity.type
_entity.pdbx_description
1 polymer ?
#
loop_
_entity_poly.entity_id
_entity_poly.type
_entity_poly.pdbx_seq_one_letter_code
_entity_poly.pdbx_strand_id
1 'polypeptide(L)'
;MTNAVKGQNVSRAGLAEVFGVALTTVDSWVKKGCPVVVRGHGKGQEWKFNTAQISSWLQDEAVDRATGGIPDDLEELKLREQKAKTELTELELATKKGEVALIAEFERAQAMVFAAIRANIMNVPQRAVLQLLGETDERAFKEKLKAELVLALETSAEEELEEEEIE
;
A
#
# COMPACT_ATOMS: atom_id res chain seq x y z
N MET A 1 -34.77 -8.58 12.41
CA MET A 1 -34.87 -9.04 13.82
C MET A 1 -34.24 -10.42 13.87
N THR A 2 -32.93 -10.49 14.13
CA THR A 2 -32.20 -11.76 14.25
C THR A 2 -32.71 -12.50 15.50
N ASN A 3 -33.19 -13.72 15.33
CA ASN A 3 -33.56 -14.58 16.46
C ASN A 3 -32.31 -14.82 17.31
N ALA A 4 -32.14 -14.04 18.37
CA ALA A 4 -31.10 -14.27 19.35
C ALA A 4 -31.36 -15.62 20.00
N VAL A 5 -30.60 -16.64 19.58
CA VAL A 5 -30.61 -17.95 20.22
C VAL A 5 -30.24 -17.72 21.68
N LYS A 6 -31.20 -17.89 22.59
CA LYS A 6 -30.93 -17.75 24.02
C LYS A 6 -29.99 -18.87 24.43
N GLY A 7 -28.73 -18.53 24.70
CA GLY A 7 -27.74 -19.48 25.19
C GLY A 7 -28.15 -20.07 26.54
N GLN A 8 -27.57 -21.22 26.88
CA GLN A 8 -27.82 -21.89 28.15
C GLN A 8 -26.89 -21.34 29.23
N ASN A 9 -27.40 -21.17 30.44
CA ASN A 9 -26.60 -20.79 31.59
C ASN A 9 -25.96 -22.04 32.21
N VAL A 10 -24.65 -22.18 32.04
CA VAL A 10 -23.88 -23.35 32.45
C VAL A 10 -22.87 -22.99 33.53
N SER A 11 -22.48 -23.99 34.33
CA SER A 11 -21.36 -23.87 35.26
C SER A 11 -20.03 -23.89 34.50
N ARG A 12 -18.92 -23.66 35.20
CA ARG A 12 -17.57 -23.78 34.61
C ARG A 12 -17.31 -25.15 33.98
N ALA A 13 -17.77 -26.22 34.62
CA ALA A 13 -17.63 -27.58 34.10
C ALA A 13 -18.52 -27.82 32.87
N GLY A 14 -19.77 -27.33 32.91
CA GLY A 14 -20.65 -27.39 31.75
C GLY A 14 -20.14 -26.58 30.56
N LEU A 15 -19.47 -25.45 30.80
CA LEU A 15 -18.85 -24.65 29.73
C LEU A 15 -17.69 -25.41 29.06
N ALA A 16 -16.84 -26.06 29.86
CA ALA A 16 -15.75 -26.89 29.35
C ALA A 16 -16.28 -28.05 28.48
N GLU A 17 -17.36 -28.71 28.92
CA GLU A 17 -18.01 -29.79 28.18
C GLU A 17 -18.64 -29.30 26.86
N VAL A 18 -19.40 -28.20 26.90
CA VAL A 18 -20.08 -27.65 25.71
C VAL A 18 -19.08 -27.24 24.62
N PHE A 19 -17.95 -26.65 25.00
CA PHE A 19 -16.94 -26.18 24.06
C PHE A 19 -15.82 -27.21 23.80
N GLY A 20 -15.86 -28.38 24.44
CA GLY A 20 -14.85 -29.44 24.28
C GLY A 20 -13.44 -29.03 24.71
N VAL A 21 -13.31 -28.15 25.71
CA VAL A 21 -12.04 -27.61 26.19
C VAL A 21 -11.72 -28.04 27.62
N ALA A 22 -10.46 -27.96 28.02
CA ALA A 22 -10.06 -28.20 29.40
C ALA A 22 -10.58 -27.10 30.36
N LEU A 23 -10.82 -27.46 31.64
CA LEU A 23 -11.22 -26.52 32.69
C LEU A 23 -10.22 -25.36 32.87
N THR A 24 -8.94 -25.58 32.57
CA THR A 24 -7.87 -24.57 32.60
C THR A 24 -7.99 -23.55 31.46
N THR A 25 -8.49 -23.98 30.30
CA THR A 25 -8.79 -23.09 29.17
C THR A 25 -9.93 -22.13 29.52
N VAL A 26 -10.96 -22.64 30.21
CA VAL A 26 -12.04 -21.79 30.72
C VAL A 26 -11.52 -20.76 31.74
N ASP A 27 -10.58 -21.13 32.61
CA ASP A 27 -9.93 -20.16 33.52
C ASP A 27 -9.15 -19.10 32.76
N SER A 28 -8.48 -19.48 31.67
CA SER A 28 -7.77 -18.54 30.81
C SER A 28 -8.73 -17.53 30.17
N TRP A 29 -9.89 -17.99 29.68
CA TRP A 29 -10.93 -17.10 29.13
C TRP A 29 -11.45 -16.11 30.18
N VAL A 30 -11.67 -16.56 31.41
CA VAL A 30 -12.07 -15.69 32.52
C VAL A 30 -11.03 -14.60 32.78
N LYS A 31 -9.74 -14.96 32.79
CA LYS A 31 -8.64 -13.99 32.97
C LYS A 31 -8.57 -12.97 31.82
N LYS A 32 -8.90 -13.40 30.61
CA LYS A 32 -9.01 -12.54 29.41
C LYS A 32 -10.27 -11.66 29.37
N GLY A 33 -11.14 -11.76 30.38
CA GLY A 33 -12.34 -10.93 30.47
C GLY A 33 -13.58 -11.50 29.79
N CYS A 34 -13.71 -12.83 29.68
CA CYS A 34 -14.90 -13.42 29.09
C CYS A 34 -16.20 -13.02 29.85
N PRO A 35 -17.35 -12.89 29.17
CA PRO A 35 -18.62 -12.55 29.80
C PRO A 35 -19.05 -13.56 30.88
N VAL A 36 -19.35 -13.07 32.09
CA VAL A 36 -19.85 -13.87 33.21
C VAL A 36 -21.20 -13.34 33.68
N VAL A 37 -22.22 -14.18 33.72
CA VAL A 37 -23.59 -13.80 34.13
C VAL A 37 -23.71 -13.67 35.64
N VAL A 38 -23.09 -14.59 36.38
CA VAL A 38 -23.01 -14.55 37.84
C VAL A 38 -21.60 -14.87 38.27
N ARG A 39 -20.93 -13.92 38.93
CA ARG A 39 -19.64 -14.16 39.59
C ARG A 39 -19.91 -14.79 40.95
N GLY A 40 -19.34 -15.97 41.19
CA GLY A 40 -19.46 -16.62 42.49
C GLY A 40 -18.63 -15.87 43.53
N HIS A 41 -19.30 -15.18 44.46
CA HIS A 41 -18.69 -14.62 45.66
C HIS A 41 -19.20 -15.40 46.87
N GLY A 42 -18.39 -16.33 47.38
CA GLY A 42 -18.64 -17.00 48.66
C GLY A 42 -19.74 -18.08 48.65
N LYS A 43 -19.86 -18.76 49.81
CA LYS A 43 -20.59 -20.02 50.00
C LYS A 43 -22.05 -19.94 49.50
N GLY A 44 -22.32 -20.57 48.36
CA GLY A 44 -23.66 -20.78 47.82
C GLY A 44 -23.87 -20.26 46.38
N GLN A 45 -22.96 -19.43 45.85
CA GLN A 45 -23.10 -18.88 44.51
C GLN A 45 -22.09 -19.51 43.54
N GLU A 46 -22.54 -20.46 42.71
CA GLU A 46 -21.73 -21.00 41.62
C GLU A 46 -21.66 -20.03 40.44
N TRP A 47 -20.53 -20.06 39.73
CA TRP A 47 -20.32 -19.25 38.53
C TRP A 47 -21.27 -19.70 37.42
N LYS A 48 -21.91 -18.74 36.75
CA LYS A 48 -22.79 -19.01 35.61
C LYS A 48 -22.32 -18.26 34.37
N PHE A 49 -22.19 -19.00 33.27
CA PHE A 49 -21.79 -18.51 31.96
C PHE A 49 -22.91 -18.73 30.96
N ASN A 50 -23.18 -17.76 30.09
CA ASN A 50 -24.13 -17.96 29.01
C ASN A 50 -23.39 -18.41 27.75
N THR A 51 -23.72 -19.61 27.23
CA THR A 51 -22.99 -20.18 26.09
C THR A 51 -23.06 -19.33 24.82
N ALA A 52 -24.16 -18.60 24.57
CA ALA A 52 -24.27 -17.72 23.41
C ALA A 52 -23.36 -16.49 23.54
N GLN A 53 -23.30 -15.88 24.73
CA GLN A 53 -22.40 -14.75 24.98
C GLN A 53 -20.92 -15.13 24.86
N ILE A 54 -20.56 -16.32 25.36
CA ILE A 54 -19.19 -16.84 25.22
C ILE A 54 -18.88 -17.14 23.74
N SER A 55 -19.82 -17.72 23.00
CA SER A 55 -19.61 -18.01 21.57
C SER A 55 -19.41 -16.74 20.76
N SER A 56 -20.19 -15.68 21.00
CA SER A 56 -20.00 -14.40 20.32
C SER A 56 -18.66 -13.76 20.69
N TRP A 57 -18.30 -13.75 21.97
CA TRP A 57 -17.02 -13.20 22.42
C TRP A 57 -15.81 -13.92 21.81
N LEU A 58 -15.86 -15.26 21.70
CA LEU A 58 -14.81 -16.04 21.03
C LEU A 58 -14.74 -15.77 19.52
N GLN A 59 -15.89 -15.53 18.88
CA GLN A 59 -15.94 -15.14 17.47
C GLN A 59 -15.32 -13.76 17.25
N ASP A 60 -15.62 -12.80 18.12
CA ASP A 60 -15.04 -11.46 18.07
C ASP A 60 -13.51 -11.52 18.28
N GLU A 61 -13.01 -12.28 19.27
CA GLU A 61 -11.56 -12.48 19.49
C GLU A 61 -10.88 -13.14 18.26
N ALA A 62 -11.57 -14.07 17.58
CA ALA A 62 -11.05 -14.73 16.39
C ALA A 62 -11.03 -13.80 15.17
N VAL A 63 -12.04 -12.95 15.01
CA VAL A 63 -12.09 -11.93 13.95
C VAL A 63 -11.00 -10.90 14.16
N ASP A 64 -10.86 -10.35 15.38
CA ASP A 64 -9.83 -9.35 15.70
C ASP A 64 -8.41 -9.87 15.43
N ARG A 65 -8.15 -11.14 15.77
CA ARG A 65 -6.87 -11.81 15.45
C ARG A 65 -6.66 -11.96 13.94
N ALA A 66 -7.71 -12.18 13.17
CA ALA A 66 -7.61 -12.37 11.72
C ALA A 66 -7.55 -11.04 10.94
N THR A 67 -8.15 -9.96 11.45
CA THR A 67 -8.33 -8.70 10.71
C THR A 67 -7.32 -7.59 11.01
N GLY A 68 -6.34 -7.80 11.91
CA GLY A 68 -5.15 -6.95 11.97
C GLY A 68 -5.05 -5.97 13.15
N GLY A 69 -5.15 -6.49 14.37
CA GLY A 69 -4.57 -5.79 15.53
C GLY A 69 -3.04 -5.71 15.43
N ILE A 70 -2.43 -4.72 16.09
CA ILE A 70 -0.99 -4.73 16.42
C ILE A 70 -0.74 -6.02 17.21
N PRO A 71 0.18 -6.91 16.79
CA PRO A 71 0.52 -8.08 17.58
C PRO A 71 0.88 -7.68 19.02
N ASP A 72 0.24 -8.29 20.01
CA ASP A 72 0.64 -8.14 21.42
C ASP A 72 2.01 -8.77 21.69
N ASP A 73 2.51 -9.60 20.76
CA ASP A 73 3.82 -10.23 20.84
C ASP A 73 4.94 -9.30 20.34
N LEU A 74 5.84 -8.95 21.27
CA LEU A 74 7.00 -8.13 21.04
C LEU A 74 7.93 -8.72 19.95
N GLU A 75 8.02 -10.05 19.84
CA GLU A 75 8.86 -10.69 18.82
C GLU A 75 8.29 -10.51 17.41
N GLU A 76 6.96 -10.61 17.27
CA GLU A 76 6.28 -10.40 15.99
C GLU A 76 6.40 -8.94 15.52
N LEU A 77 6.27 -7.98 16.45
CA LEU A 77 6.48 -6.55 16.16
C LEU A 77 7.89 -6.26 15.70
N LYS A 78 8.90 -6.80 16.40
CA LYS A 78 10.31 -6.66 16.01
C LYS A 78 10.59 -7.25 14.64
N LEU A 79 10.01 -8.41 14.32
CA LEU A 79 10.18 -9.03 13.01
C LEU A 79 9.55 -8.16 11.91
N ARG A 80 8.38 -7.57 12.14
CA ARG A 80 7.73 -6.66 11.20
C ARG A 80 8.53 -5.37 10.99
N GLU A 81 9.06 -4.79 12.07
CA GLU A 81 9.94 -3.62 12.01
C GLU A 81 11.22 -3.92 11.21
N GLN A 82 11.86 -5.07 11.49
CA GLN A 82 13.06 -5.50 10.77
C GLN A 82 12.79 -5.66 9.27
N LYS A 83 11.67 -6.30 8.89
CA LYS A 83 11.28 -6.43 7.48
C LYS A 83 11.08 -5.08 6.81
N ALA A 84 10.31 -4.18 7.42
CA ALA A 84 10.09 -2.84 6.87
C ALA A 84 11.40 -2.05 6.73
N LYS A 85 12.32 -2.19 7.70
CA LYS A 85 13.65 -1.56 7.63
C LYS A 85 14.50 -2.15 6.51
N THR A 86 14.45 -3.45 6.29
CA THR A 86 15.16 -4.11 5.19
C THR A 86 14.61 -3.62 3.85
N GLU A 87 13.29 -3.60 3.68
CA GLU A 87 12.62 -3.09 2.46
C GLU A 87 13.00 -1.63 2.16
N LEU A 88 13.00 -0.77 3.19
CA LEU A 88 13.45 0.62 3.04
C LEU A 88 14.91 0.71 2.59
N THR A 89 15.78 -0.09 3.21
CA THR A 89 17.22 -0.10 2.86
C THR A 89 17.44 -0.61 1.43
N GLU A 90 16.67 -1.60 0.99
CA GLU A 90 16.71 -2.10 -0.39
C GLU A 90 16.24 -1.04 -1.40
N LEU A 91 15.17 -0.30 -1.08
CA LEU A 91 14.70 0.82 -1.89
C LEU A 91 15.75 1.93 -1.98
N GLU A 92 16.37 2.33 -0.85
CA GLU A 92 17.45 3.32 -0.85
C GLU A 92 18.65 2.87 -1.69
N LEU A 93 19.00 1.57 -1.62
CA LEU A 93 20.06 1.01 -2.44
C LEU A 93 19.70 1.05 -3.92
N ALA A 94 18.47 0.67 -4.28
CA ALA A 94 17.97 0.71 -5.65
C ALA A 94 17.96 2.15 -6.19
N THR A 95 17.53 3.13 -5.40
CA THR A 95 17.59 4.55 -5.77
C THR A 95 19.04 5.00 -6.02
N LYS A 96 19.97 4.67 -5.13
CA LYS A 96 21.40 5.03 -5.31
C LYS A 96 22.06 4.35 -6.51
N LYS A 97 21.57 3.18 -6.91
CA LYS A 97 22.00 2.50 -8.14
C LYS A 97 21.32 3.04 -9.40
N GLY A 98 20.32 3.92 -9.27
CA GLY A 98 19.50 4.41 -10.38
C GLY A 98 18.51 3.37 -10.92
N GLU A 99 18.20 2.33 -10.16
CA GLU A 99 17.25 1.27 -10.56
C GLU A 99 15.79 1.72 -10.39
N VAL A 100 15.53 2.66 -9.47
CA VAL A 100 14.18 3.21 -9.19
C VAL A 100 14.25 4.72 -8.93
N ALA A 101 13.19 5.44 -9.28
CA ALA A 101 13.01 6.86 -9.03
C ALA A 101 11.56 7.15 -8.59
N LEU A 102 11.30 8.33 -8.02
CA LEU A 102 9.93 8.71 -7.67
C LEU A 102 9.13 8.98 -8.95
N ILE A 103 7.87 8.52 -8.97
CA ILE A 103 6.98 8.74 -10.11
C ILE A 103 6.83 10.23 -10.41
N ALA A 104 6.74 11.07 -9.38
CA ALA A 104 6.61 12.52 -9.54
C ALA A 104 7.84 13.18 -10.19
N GLU A 105 9.04 12.68 -9.92
CA GLU A 105 10.28 13.16 -10.56
C GLU A 105 10.29 12.74 -12.03
N PHE A 106 9.94 11.49 -12.31
CA PHE A 106 9.81 10.98 -13.68
C PHE A 106 8.78 11.78 -14.50
N GLU A 107 7.60 12.06 -13.94
CA GLU A 107 6.56 12.86 -14.59
C GLU A 107 7.04 14.28 -14.91
N ARG A 108 7.79 14.91 -13.99
CA ARG A 108 8.38 16.23 -14.19
C ARG A 108 9.40 16.22 -15.32
N ALA A 109 10.37 15.29 -15.26
CA ALA A 109 11.40 15.15 -16.30
C ALA A 109 10.76 14.90 -17.68
N GLN A 110 9.77 14.01 -17.75
CA GLN A 110 9.06 13.73 -19.00
C GLN A 110 8.32 14.96 -19.55
N ALA A 111 7.70 15.76 -18.68
CA ALA A 111 7.04 17.00 -19.07
C ALA A 111 8.04 18.03 -19.63
N MET A 112 9.22 18.15 -19.03
CA MET A 112 10.30 19.01 -19.53
C MET A 112 10.78 18.59 -20.91
N VAL A 113 11.07 17.29 -21.11
CA VAL A 113 11.48 16.75 -22.42
C VAL A 113 10.43 17.06 -23.50
N PHE A 114 9.14 16.85 -23.21
CA PHE A 114 8.09 17.17 -24.17
C PHE A 114 7.94 18.67 -24.43
N ALA A 115 8.20 19.52 -23.43
CA ALA A 115 8.19 20.97 -23.61
C ALA A 115 9.34 21.42 -24.54
N ALA A 116 10.54 20.87 -24.37
CA ALA A 116 11.70 21.13 -25.21
C ALA A 116 11.47 20.68 -26.66
N ILE A 117 11.01 19.44 -26.86
CA ILE A 117 10.64 18.91 -28.19
C ILE A 117 9.62 19.83 -28.87
N ARG A 118 8.57 20.23 -28.16
CA ARG A 118 7.54 21.12 -28.71
C ARG A 118 8.14 22.46 -29.12
N ALA A 119 8.97 23.07 -28.27
CA ALA A 119 9.61 24.36 -28.56
C ALA A 119 10.49 24.27 -29.81
N ASN A 120 11.34 23.25 -29.92
CA ASN A 120 12.28 23.08 -31.02
C ASN A 120 11.57 22.80 -32.36
N ILE A 121 10.50 21.98 -32.36
CA ILE A 121 9.68 21.73 -33.56
C ILE A 121 8.97 23.02 -33.99
N MET A 122 8.41 23.78 -33.05
CA MET A 122 7.68 25.02 -33.37
C MET A 122 8.61 26.11 -33.95
N ASN A 123 9.92 26.00 -33.73
CA ASN A 123 10.92 26.89 -34.33
C ASN A 123 11.36 26.48 -35.74
N VAL A 124 11.00 25.29 -36.23
CA VAL A 124 11.36 24.79 -37.58
C VAL A 124 10.96 25.75 -38.70
N PRO A 125 9.71 26.30 -38.75
CA PRO A 125 9.31 27.19 -39.84
C PRO A 125 10.24 28.40 -39.99
N GLN A 126 10.70 28.97 -38.88
CA GLN A 126 11.58 30.14 -38.91
C GLN A 126 12.93 29.84 -39.58
N ARG A 127 13.48 28.64 -39.40
CA ARG A 127 14.73 28.20 -40.05
C ARG A 127 14.51 27.75 -41.49
N ALA A 128 13.44 26.97 -41.71
CA ALA A 128 13.15 26.36 -43.00
C ALA A 128 12.79 27.39 -44.08
N VAL A 129 12.14 28.51 -43.72
CA VAL A 129 11.74 29.56 -44.68
C VAL A 129 12.92 30.04 -45.53
N LEU A 130 14.11 30.22 -44.96
CA LEU A 130 15.29 30.68 -45.70
C LEU A 130 15.77 29.68 -46.76
N GLN A 131 15.56 28.38 -46.54
CA GLN A 131 16.00 27.31 -47.46
C GLN A 131 14.94 26.95 -48.51
N LEU A 132 13.67 27.22 -48.18
CA LEU A 132 12.50 26.87 -49.00
C LEU A 132 12.02 28.04 -49.88
N LEU A 133 12.48 29.27 -49.62
CA LEU A 133 12.08 30.45 -50.40
C LEU A 133 12.50 30.28 -51.87
N GLY A 134 11.51 30.28 -52.76
CA GLY A 134 11.73 30.11 -54.20
C GLY A 134 12.03 28.68 -54.65
N GLU A 135 11.95 27.70 -53.75
CA GLU A 135 12.03 26.28 -54.11
C GLU A 135 10.79 25.86 -54.88
N THR A 136 10.98 25.25 -56.04
CA THR A 136 9.89 24.82 -56.95
C THR A 136 9.88 23.33 -57.20
N ASP A 137 10.95 22.61 -56.87
CA ASP A 137 10.97 21.15 -56.89
C ASP A 137 10.38 20.61 -55.58
N GLU A 138 9.22 19.95 -55.68
CA GLU A 138 8.55 19.31 -54.56
C GLU A 138 9.45 18.33 -53.81
N ARG A 139 10.32 17.61 -54.51
CA ARG A 139 11.21 16.63 -53.89
C ARG A 139 12.26 17.34 -53.03
N ALA A 140 12.93 18.34 -53.59
CA ALA A 140 13.90 19.16 -52.86
C ALA A 140 13.26 19.86 -51.65
N PHE A 141 12.02 20.35 -51.81
CA PHE A 141 11.26 20.97 -50.72
C PHE A 141 11.06 20.00 -49.54
N LYS A 142 10.58 18.77 -49.82
CA LYS A 142 10.37 17.74 -48.80
C LYS A 142 11.68 17.31 -48.12
N GLU A 143 12.77 17.17 -48.90
CA GLU A 143 14.09 16.82 -48.37
C GLU A 143 14.58 17.88 -47.37
N LYS A 144 14.52 19.17 -47.74
CA LYS A 144 14.91 20.30 -46.87
C LYS A 144 14.05 20.40 -45.61
N LEU A 145 12.73 20.34 -45.75
CA LEU A 145 11.83 20.41 -44.60
C LEU A 145 12.04 19.23 -43.63
N LYS A 146 12.25 18.03 -44.17
CA LYS A 146 12.55 16.85 -43.35
C LYS A 146 13.87 17.01 -42.60
N ALA A 147 14.91 17.54 -43.26
CA ALA A 147 16.20 17.78 -42.61
C ALA A 147 16.06 18.73 -41.41
N GLU A 148 15.28 19.80 -41.53
CA GLU A 148 15.03 20.74 -40.42
C GLU A 148 14.24 20.14 -39.26
N LEU A 149 13.28 19.25 -39.55
CA LEU A 149 12.55 18.50 -38.52
C LEU A 149 13.44 17.51 -37.79
N VAL A 150 14.30 16.79 -38.52
CA VAL A 150 15.27 15.87 -37.92
C VAL A 150 16.23 16.62 -37.02
N LEU A 151 16.79 17.74 -37.51
CA LEU A 151 17.67 18.59 -36.70
C LEU A 151 16.98 19.06 -35.41
N ALA A 152 15.71 19.48 -35.47
CA ALA A 152 14.97 19.90 -34.28
C ALA A 152 14.81 18.78 -33.25
N LEU A 153 14.59 17.55 -33.71
CA LEU A 153 14.44 16.37 -32.85
C LEU A 153 15.78 15.92 -32.27
N GLU A 154 16.85 15.93 -33.06
CA GLU A 154 18.21 15.61 -32.62
C GLU A 154 18.68 16.62 -31.55
N THR A 155 18.48 17.92 -31.78
CA THR A 155 18.78 18.95 -30.77
C THR A 155 18.03 18.72 -29.46
N SER A 156 16.75 18.33 -29.54
CA SER A 156 15.95 18.05 -28.34
C SER A 156 16.38 16.77 -27.62
N ALA A 157 17.03 15.84 -28.32
CA ALA A 157 17.50 14.58 -27.75
C ALA A 157 18.89 14.71 -27.12
N GLU A 158 19.70 15.64 -27.61
CA GLU A 158 21.03 15.98 -27.06
C GLU A 158 20.95 16.98 -25.91
N GLU A 159 19.80 17.62 -25.70
CA GLU A 159 19.55 18.54 -24.60
C GLU A 159 19.60 17.76 -23.27
N GLU A 160 20.72 17.85 -22.55
CA GLU A 160 20.83 17.33 -21.18
C GLU A 160 19.86 18.11 -20.30
N LEU A 161 18.96 17.40 -19.62
CA LEU A 161 18.15 17.98 -18.56
C LEU A 161 19.10 18.28 -17.40
N GLU A 162 19.38 19.57 -17.13
CA GLU A 162 20.21 19.97 -16.00
C GLU A 162 19.59 19.44 -14.69
N GLU A 163 20.37 18.67 -13.92
CA GLU A 163 19.96 18.05 -12.64
C GLU A 163 19.50 19.08 -11.58
N GLU A 164 19.82 20.37 -11.77
CA GLU A 164 19.50 21.45 -10.83
C GLU A 164 17.99 21.75 -10.68
N GLU A 165 17.11 21.26 -11.57
CA GLU A 165 15.66 21.49 -11.47
C GLU A 165 14.90 20.42 -10.63
N ILE A 166 15.62 19.47 -10.01
CA ILE A 166 15.02 18.32 -9.30
C ILE A 166 15.11 18.41 -7.76
N GLU A 167 15.78 19.43 -7.19
CA GLU A 167 15.78 19.64 -5.71
C GLU A 167 14.42 20.04 -5.10
#